data_AF-A0A7C1UJV3-F1
#
_entry.id   AF-A0A7C1UJV3-F1
#
_cell.length_a   1.000
_cell.length_b   1.000
_cell.length_c   1.000
_cell.angle_alpha   90.00
_cell.angle_beta   90.00
_cell.angle_gamma   90.00
#
_symmetry.space_group_name_H-M   'P 1'
#
loop_
_entity.id
_entity.type
_entity.pdbx_description
1 polymer ?
#
loop_
_entity_poly.entity_id
_entity_poly.type
_entity_poly.pdbx_seq_one_letter_code
_entity_poly.pdbx_strand_id
1 'polypeptide(L)'
;MSMNAVNAAGFVPSVPVADLELFFGAAPGAISAISPSADPATEGSGIIITDSFSFQAGDILSFDYNFMTNERPGGLDDYAFVSFGGNLSFLDHAQDTAPGYYVPSVAPYQEETGYKNFSYIAPATGIFEFGVGVVDAWDEWVETGLLIDNFTVIRNDAEVHSNSFETGELMGIGDASIVDVFFGTPPTDGGFQVLVTTAPSPVPLPPAVWLLFSGMGALLAFSRRKHG
;
A
#
# COMPACT_ATOMS: atom_id res chain seq x y z
N MET A 1 -4.84 -16.70 -17.36
CA MET A 1 -6.03 -15.89 -16.99
C MET A 1 -5.47 -14.70 -16.24
N SER A 2 -5.63 -13.48 -16.75
CA SER A 2 -5.13 -12.29 -16.04
C SER A 2 -6.04 -11.97 -14.86
N MET A 3 -5.47 -11.47 -13.77
CA MET A 3 -6.26 -10.86 -12.71
C MET A 3 -7.14 -9.76 -13.28
N ASN A 4 -8.40 -9.71 -12.84
CA ASN A 4 -9.13 -8.45 -12.86
C ASN A 4 -8.73 -7.77 -11.56
N ALA A 5 -7.97 -6.68 -11.65
CA ALA A 5 -7.96 -5.71 -10.58
C ALA A 5 -9.43 -5.40 -10.27
N VAL A 6 -9.83 -5.51 -9.01
CA VAL A 6 -11.08 -4.88 -8.60
C VAL A 6 -10.93 -3.41 -8.96
N ASN A 7 -11.73 -3.00 -9.94
CA ASN A 7 -11.89 -1.65 -10.51
C ASN A 7 -11.44 -1.52 -11.98
N ALA A 8 -12.31 -2.03 -12.85
CA ALA A 8 -12.55 -1.35 -14.12
C ALA A 8 -13.04 0.08 -13.82
N ALA A 9 -12.15 1.05 -14.01
CA ALA A 9 -12.37 2.51 -14.08
C ALA A 9 -12.59 3.28 -12.77
N GLY A 10 -11.50 3.58 -12.04
CA GLY A 10 -11.46 4.67 -11.07
C GLY A 10 -10.23 4.60 -10.19
N PHE A 11 -9.47 5.70 -10.12
CA PHE A 11 -8.50 5.90 -9.04
C PHE A 11 -9.26 5.86 -7.71
N VAL A 12 -8.83 5.02 -6.77
CA VAL A 12 -9.38 4.98 -5.41
C VAL A 12 -8.32 5.58 -4.49
N PRO A 13 -8.57 6.76 -3.90
CA PRO A 13 -7.63 7.35 -2.96
C PRO A 13 -7.55 6.60 -1.64
N SER A 14 -6.55 6.96 -0.83
CA SER A 14 -6.56 6.81 0.63
C SER A 14 -7.94 7.06 1.24
N VAL A 15 -8.25 6.33 2.31
CA VAL A 15 -9.49 6.44 3.07
C VAL A 15 -9.21 6.95 4.49
N PRO A 16 -10.18 7.61 5.15
CA PRO A 16 -10.04 8.01 6.55
C PRO A 16 -9.66 6.82 7.44
N VAL A 17 -8.82 7.07 8.45
CA VAL A 17 -8.34 6.02 9.37
C VAL A 17 -9.47 5.20 10.01
N ALA A 18 -10.64 5.79 10.26
CA ALA A 18 -11.79 5.09 10.82
C ALA A 18 -12.37 4.01 9.88
N ASP A 19 -12.33 4.26 8.55
CA ASP A 19 -12.76 3.28 7.57
C ASP A 19 -11.73 2.16 7.43
N LEU A 20 -10.44 2.50 7.55
CA LEU A 20 -9.34 1.54 7.58
C LEU A 20 -9.41 0.62 8.81
N GLU A 21 -9.70 1.17 10.00
CA GLU A 21 -9.92 0.40 11.22
C GLU A 21 -11.11 -0.55 11.08
N LEU A 22 -12.22 -0.09 10.50
CA LEU A 22 -13.37 -0.94 10.22
C LEU A 22 -13.03 -2.07 9.23
N PHE A 23 -12.28 -1.76 8.18
CA PHE A 23 -11.84 -2.74 7.17
C PHE A 23 -11.01 -3.87 7.79
N PHE A 24 -10.10 -3.54 8.72
CA PHE A 24 -9.29 -4.56 9.41
C PHE A 24 -9.98 -5.21 10.61
N GLY A 25 -11.22 -4.84 10.95
CA GLY A 25 -11.90 -5.31 12.15
C GLY A 25 -11.26 -4.83 13.46
N ALA A 26 -10.51 -3.74 13.42
CA ALA A 26 -9.82 -3.15 14.56
C ALA A 26 -10.76 -2.27 15.40
N ALA A 27 -10.37 -2.01 16.65
CA ALA A 27 -11.09 -1.07 17.51
C ALA A 27 -10.83 0.39 17.08
N PRO A 28 -11.78 1.32 17.29
CA PRO A 28 -11.55 2.74 16.99
C PRO A 28 -10.32 3.30 17.71
N GLY A 29 -9.44 3.98 16.97
CA GLY A 29 -8.18 4.54 17.43
C GLY A 29 -7.03 3.53 17.56
N ALA A 30 -7.23 2.25 17.21
CA ALA A 30 -6.20 1.23 17.30
C ALA A 30 -5.01 1.50 16.36
N ILE A 31 -5.24 2.06 15.17
CA ILE A 31 -4.16 2.39 14.25
C ILE A 31 -3.29 3.48 14.87
N SER A 32 -3.88 4.59 15.31
CA SER A 32 -3.13 5.66 15.99
C SER A 32 -2.42 5.20 17.27
N ALA A 33 -2.93 4.16 17.95
CA ALA A 33 -2.33 3.64 19.18
C ALA A 33 -1.03 2.85 18.95
N ILE A 34 -0.77 2.38 17.73
CA ILE A 34 0.48 1.69 17.36
C ILE A 34 1.48 2.62 16.64
N SER A 35 1.17 3.92 16.53
CA SER A 35 2.06 4.90 15.93
C SER A 35 3.44 4.86 16.61
N PRO A 36 4.54 4.87 15.84
CA PRO A 36 5.90 4.94 16.38
C PRO A 36 6.20 6.30 17.02
N SER A 37 5.42 7.34 16.70
CA SER A 37 5.57 8.71 17.20
C SER A 37 4.31 9.18 17.96
N ALA A 38 4.28 10.47 18.33
CA ALA A 38 3.09 11.08 18.93
C ALA A 38 2.05 11.51 17.88
N ASP A 39 2.33 11.27 16.60
CA ASP A 39 1.51 11.69 15.47
C ASP A 39 0.38 10.68 15.26
N PRO A 40 -0.90 11.11 15.29
CA PRO A 40 -2.02 10.23 15.03
C PRO A 40 -2.11 9.93 13.53
N ALA A 41 -2.59 8.75 13.19
CA ALA A 41 -2.91 8.43 11.80
C ALA A 41 -4.11 9.24 11.30
N THR A 42 -4.02 9.72 10.06
CA THR A 42 -5.04 10.55 9.42
C THR A 42 -5.85 9.75 8.41
N GLU A 43 -5.17 9.23 7.40
CA GLU A 43 -5.74 8.42 6.32
C GLU A 43 -4.74 7.36 5.84
N GLY A 44 -5.19 6.46 4.98
CA GLY A 44 -4.31 5.47 4.40
C GLY A 44 -5.04 4.42 3.57
N SER A 45 -4.32 3.34 3.30
CA SER A 45 -4.79 2.25 2.44
C SER A 45 -4.32 0.91 2.99
N GLY A 46 -4.96 -0.18 2.56
CA GLY A 46 -4.62 -1.51 3.05
C GLY A 46 -5.23 -2.65 2.26
N ILE A 47 -4.72 -3.85 2.51
CA ILE A 47 -5.21 -5.10 1.91
C ILE A 47 -5.39 -6.20 2.96
N ILE A 48 -6.31 -7.12 2.71
CA ILE A 48 -6.42 -8.42 3.38
C ILE A 48 -5.85 -9.48 2.44
N ILE A 49 -4.90 -10.27 2.94
CA ILE A 49 -4.20 -11.32 2.19
C ILE A 49 -4.91 -12.67 2.34
N THR A 50 -5.59 -12.93 3.47
CA THR A 50 -6.13 -14.26 3.82
C THR A 50 -7.60 -14.28 4.27
N ASP A 51 -8.53 -13.76 3.47
CA ASP A 51 -9.99 -13.64 3.79
C ASP A 51 -10.72 -14.95 4.20
N SER A 52 -10.07 -16.11 4.12
CA SER A 52 -10.69 -17.38 4.55
C SER A 52 -9.69 -18.48 4.92
N PHE A 53 -8.43 -18.13 5.19
CA PHE A 53 -7.43 -19.13 5.57
C PHE A 53 -7.61 -19.56 7.04
N SER A 54 -7.67 -20.87 7.29
CA SER A 54 -7.69 -21.42 8.65
C SER A 54 -6.26 -21.66 9.13
N PHE A 55 -5.80 -20.79 10.03
CA PHE A 55 -4.55 -20.96 10.76
C PHE A 55 -4.66 -22.07 11.81
N GLN A 56 -3.52 -22.69 12.11
CA GLN A 56 -3.28 -23.48 13.31
C GLN A 56 -2.33 -22.71 14.23
N ALA A 57 -2.50 -22.87 15.55
CA ALA A 57 -1.54 -22.34 16.50
C ALA A 57 -0.14 -22.88 16.19
N GLY A 58 0.84 -21.99 16.05
CA GLY A 58 2.21 -22.32 15.66
C GLY A 58 2.49 -22.25 14.15
N ASP A 59 1.50 -21.99 13.30
CA ASP A 59 1.76 -21.64 11.90
C ASP A 59 2.66 -20.40 11.84
N ILE A 60 3.63 -20.41 10.93
CA ILE A 60 4.53 -19.28 10.67
C ILE A 60 4.09 -18.62 9.38
N LEU A 61 3.61 -17.39 9.48
CA LEU A 61 3.33 -16.52 8.35
C LEU A 61 4.58 -15.70 8.02
N SER A 62 4.86 -15.50 6.74
CA SER A 62 5.88 -14.57 6.29
C SER A 62 5.54 -13.93 4.95
N PHE A 63 6.07 -12.73 4.72
CA PHE A 63 6.06 -12.06 3.43
C PHE A 63 7.27 -11.13 3.33
N ASP A 64 7.64 -10.80 2.11
CA ASP A 64 8.65 -9.79 1.83
C ASP A 64 7.96 -8.44 1.62
N TYR A 65 8.59 -7.38 2.12
CA TYR A 65 8.06 -6.02 1.96
C TYR A 65 9.17 -5.00 1.73
N ASN A 66 8.87 -3.95 0.98
CA ASN A 66 9.74 -2.80 0.81
C ASN A 66 8.95 -1.53 1.15
N PHE A 67 9.39 -0.82 2.19
CA PHE A 67 8.81 0.45 2.59
C PHE A 67 9.49 1.58 1.80
N MET A 68 8.70 2.44 1.16
CA MET A 68 9.15 3.52 0.31
C MET A 68 8.49 4.81 0.74
N THR A 69 9.22 5.92 0.74
CA THR A 69 8.67 7.19 1.21
C THR A 69 9.26 8.39 0.50
N ASN A 70 8.45 9.45 0.40
CA ASN A 70 8.88 10.79 0.04
C ASN A 70 9.13 11.67 1.26
N GLU A 71 8.82 11.18 2.46
CA GLU A 71 9.13 11.82 3.72
C GLU A 71 10.63 11.74 3.96
N ARG A 72 11.30 12.89 3.92
CA ARG A 72 12.72 12.94 4.30
C ARG A 72 12.84 12.73 5.80
N PRO A 73 13.99 12.20 6.29
CA PRO A 73 14.29 12.21 7.71
C PRO A 73 14.13 13.62 8.31
N GLY A 74 13.31 13.73 9.36
CA GLY A 74 12.85 14.96 10.01
C GLY A 74 11.44 15.45 9.62
N GLY A 75 10.70 14.67 8.83
CA GLY A 75 9.29 14.89 8.43
C GLY A 75 8.28 14.39 9.45
N LEU A 76 7.03 14.18 9.01
CA LEU A 76 6.04 13.43 9.80
C LEU A 76 6.41 11.95 9.75
N ASP A 77 5.74 11.14 10.58
CA ASP A 77 6.13 9.75 10.76
C ASP A 77 5.09 8.80 10.20
N ASP A 78 4.92 8.83 8.87
CA ASP A 78 4.09 7.86 8.18
C ASP A 78 4.58 6.45 8.45
N TYR A 79 3.66 5.51 8.55
CA TYR A 79 4.01 4.16 8.95
C TYR A 79 3.18 3.08 8.29
N ALA A 80 3.80 1.92 8.21
CA ALA A 80 3.17 0.67 7.84
C ALA A 80 2.79 -0.13 9.08
N PHE A 81 1.75 -0.96 8.94
CA PHE A 81 1.32 -1.87 9.98
C PHE A 81 0.82 -3.19 9.39
N VAL A 82 0.76 -4.20 10.25
CA VAL A 82 0.12 -5.50 9.99
C VAL A 82 -1.12 -5.65 10.86
N SER A 83 -2.10 -6.42 10.40
CA SER A 83 -3.29 -6.83 11.15
C SER A 83 -3.40 -8.36 11.19
N PHE A 84 -3.69 -8.92 12.36
CA PHE A 84 -4.05 -10.32 12.53
C PHE A 84 -5.33 -10.44 13.38
N GLY A 85 -6.45 -10.76 12.72
CA GLY A 85 -7.76 -10.86 13.36
C GLY A 85 -8.16 -9.60 14.12
N GLY A 86 -7.90 -8.42 13.54
CA GLY A 86 -8.18 -7.11 14.14
C GLY A 86 -7.15 -6.61 15.15
N ASN A 87 -6.13 -7.41 15.47
CA ASN A 87 -5.01 -6.98 16.31
C ASN A 87 -3.92 -6.38 15.43
N LEU A 88 -3.57 -5.13 15.69
CA LEU A 88 -2.59 -4.40 14.90
C LEU A 88 -1.19 -4.47 15.50
N SER A 89 -0.18 -4.41 14.65
CA SER A 89 1.22 -4.24 15.06
C SER A 89 1.95 -3.35 14.07
N PHE A 90 2.81 -2.49 14.61
CA PHE A 90 3.73 -1.67 13.84
C PHE A 90 4.63 -2.53 12.94
N LEU A 91 4.88 -2.08 11.70
CA LEU A 91 5.75 -2.76 10.74
C LEU A 91 7.00 -1.94 10.40
N ASP A 92 6.84 -0.72 9.92
CA ASP A 92 7.93 0.16 9.45
C ASP A 92 7.48 1.63 9.43
N HIS A 93 8.40 2.59 9.34
CA HIS A 93 8.07 4.02 9.37
C HIS A 93 9.10 4.94 8.70
N ALA A 94 8.62 6.09 8.26
CA ALA A 94 9.38 7.12 7.56
C ALA A 94 10.50 7.76 8.37
N GLN A 95 10.41 7.81 9.70
CA GLN A 95 11.39 8.51 10.54
C GLN A 95 12.50 7.61 11.14
N ASP A 96 12.75 6.42 10.57
CA ASP A 96 13.91 5.64 11.02
C ASP A 96 15.22 6.35 10.62
N THR A 97 16.11 6.51 11.62
CA THR A 97 17.39 7.22 11.47
C THR A 97 18.60 6.30 11.55
N ALA A 98 18.39 4.97 11.58
CA ALA A 98 19.47 4.01 11.59
C ALA A 98 20.37 4.19 10.34
N PRO A 99 21.71 4.20 10.49
CA PRO A 99 22.59 4.37 9.35
C PRO A 99 22.37 3.29 8.28
N GLY A 100 22.09 3.71 7.06
CA GLY A 100 21.85 2.80 5.93
C GLY A 100 20.46 2.16 5.91
N TYR A 101 19.51 2.67 6.71
CA TYR A 101 18.12 2.22 6.69
C TYR A 101 17.46 2.51 5.34
N TYR A 102 17.68 3.72 4.84
CA TYR A 102 17.16 4.19 3.56
C TYR A 102 18.24 4.21 2.48
N VAL A 103 17.84 3.81 1.28
CA VAL A 103 18.58 3.97 0.04
C VAL A 103 17.74 4.75 -0.97
N PRO A 104 18.34 5.42 -1.96
CA PRO A 104 17.57 6.07 -3.03
C PRO A 104 16.69 5.05 -3.75
N SER A 105 15.40 5.36 -3.93
CA SER A 105 14.50 4.48 -4.67
C SER A 105 14.60 4.71 -6.17
N VAL A 106 14.38 3.65 -6.93
CA VAL A 106 14.21 3.67 -8.39
C VAL A 106 12.73 3.66 -8.79
N ALA A 107 11.84 3.40 -7.82
CA ALA A 107 10.40 3.58 -7.95
C ALA A 107 10.03 5.08 -7.83
N PRO A 108 8.75 5.47 -7.97
CA PRO A 108 8.28 6.85 -7.82
C PRO A 108 8.38 7.46 -6.39
N TYR A 109 9.37 7.05 -5.60
CA TYR A 109 9.64 7.54 -4.24
C TYR A 109 11.08 8.07 -4.13
N GLN A 110 11.36 8.92 -3.15
CA GLN A 110 12.72 9.42 -2.92
C GLN A 110 13.62 8.36 -2.32
N GLU A 111 13.09 7.62 -1.34
CA GLU A 111 13.84 6.68 -0.52
C GLU A 111 13.06 5.38 -0.33
N GLU A 112 13.78 4.28 -0.13
CA GLU A 112 13.21 2.97 0.18
C GLU A 112 14.12 2.17 1.11
N THR A 113 13.57 1.16 1.77
CA THR A 113 14.33 0.30 2.69
C THR A 113 15.03 -0.87 2.00
N GLY A 114 14.64 -1.14 0.75
CA GLY A 114 14.84 -2.45 0.13
C GLY A 114 13.94 -3.51 0.78
N TYR A 115 13.91 -4.72 0.21
CA TYR A 115 13.09 -5.80 0.76
C TYR A 115 13.60 -6.27 2.13
N LYS A 116 12.69 -6.25 3.08
CA LYS A 116 12.76 -6.88 4.40
C LYS A 116 11.79 -8.06 4.43
N ASN A 117 12.00 -8.96 5.38
CA ASN A 117 11.10 -10.08 5.60
C ASN A 117 10.37 -9.90 6.93
N PHE A 118 9.05 -10.00 6.89
CA PHE A 118 8.20 -10.07 8.08
C PHE A 118 7.92 -11.53 8.43
N SER A 119 7.87 -11.85 9.73
CA SER A 119 7.45 -13.17 10.19
C SER A 119 6.59 -13.09 11.46
N TYR A 120 5.52 -13.88 11.49
CA TYR A 120 4.57 -13.94 12.60
C TYR A 120 4.15 -15.37 12.92
N ILE A 121 4.11 -15.71 14.20
CA ILE A 121 3.64 -17.02 14.67
C ILE A 121 2.17 -16.89 15.08
N ALA A 122 1.28 -17.61 14.40
CA ALA A 122 -0.14 -17.62 14.71
C ALA A 122 -0.36 -18.15 16.15
N PRO A 123 -0.97 -17.36 17.05
CA PRO A 123 -1.09 -17.73 18.47
C PRO A 123 -2.20 -18.74 18.73
N ALA A 124 -3.15 -18.88 17.80
CA ALA A 124 -4.34 -19.68 17.96
C ALA A 124 -4.79 -20.33 16.65
N THR A 125 -5.51 -21.44 16.77
CA THR A 125 -6.19 -22.09 15.64
C THR A 125 -7.52 -21.41 15.37
N GLY A 126 -7.79 -21.05 14.12
CA GLY A 126 -9.03 -20.40 13.72
C GLY A 126 -8.95 -19.82 12.30
N ILE A 127 -10.08 -19.29 11.83
CA ILE A 127 -10.11 -18.46 10.62
C ILE A 127 -9.78 -17.03 11.08
N PHE A 128 -8.68 -16.50 10.57
CA PHE A 128 -8.24 -15.14 10.83
C PHE A 128 -7.89 -14.47 9.52
N GLU A 129 -8.20 -13.19 9.43
CA GLU A 129 -7.71 -12.34 8.36
C GLU A 129 -6.33 -11.82 8.75
N PHE A 130 -5.37 -11.98 7.85
CA PHE A 130 -4.11 -11.26 7.89
C PHE A 130 -4.14 -10.14 6.85
N GLY A 131 -3.69 -8.96 7.23
CA GLY A 131 -3.65 -7.80 6.36
C GLY A 131 -2.50 -6.87 6.66
N VAL A 132 -2.29 -5.93 5.75
CA VAL A 132 -1.21 -4.93 5.78
C VAL A 132 -1.74 -3.60 5.29
N GLY A 133 -1.25 -2.51 5.87
CA GLY A 133 -1.63 -1.16 5.48
C GLY A 133 -0.51 -0.14 5.70
N VAL A 134 -0.69 1.02 5.09
CA VAL A 134 0.13 2.23 5.29
C VAL A 134 -0.78 3.40 5.61
N VAL A 135 -0.31 4.33 6.44
CA VAL A 135 -1.03 5.53 6.82
C VAL A 135 -0.15 6.75 6.81
N ASP A 136 -0.75 7.87 6.43
CA ASP A 136 -0.18 9.18 6.70
C ASP A 136 -0.37 9.49 8.19
N ALA A 137 0.68 10.01 8.81
CA ALA A 137 0.63 10.49 10.18
C ALA A 137 0.52 12.03 10.19
N TRP A 138 -0.43 12.56 10.96
CA TRP A 138 -0.67 13.99 11.20
C TRP A 138 -1.14 14.84 9.99
N ASP A 139 -0.67 14.57 8.77
CA ASP A 139 -1.18 15.18 7.54
C ASP A 139 -1.51 14.15 6.43
N GLU A 140 -1.56 14.58 5.17
CA GLU A 140 -2.03 13.83 3.97
C GLU A 140 -1.20 14.22 2.71
N TRP A 141 -0.03 14.85 2.87
CA TRP A 141 0.63 15.61 1.78
C TRP A 141 1.83 14.91 1.15
N VAL A 142 2.51 14.05 1.90
CA VAL A 142 3.77 13.43 1.45
C VAL A 142 3.54 11.93 1.38
N GLU A 143 3.75 11.35 0.21
CA GLU A 143 3.32 9.99 -0.02
C GLU A 143 4.31 8.94 0.49
N THR A 144 3.74 7.92 1.11
CA THR A 144 4.40 6.69 1.52
C THR A 144 3.79 5.50 0.78
N GLY A 145 4.60 4.48 0.52
CA GLY A 145 4.23 3.29 -0.22
C GLY A 145 4.82 2.02 0.38
N LEU A 146 4.10 0.93 0.23
CA LEU A 146 4.51 -0.39 0.68
C LEU A 146 4.33 -1.40 -0.45
N LEU A 147 5.44 -2.01 -0.86
CA LEU A 147 5.40 -3.19 -1.69
C LEU A 147 5.31 -4.43 -0.81
N ILE A 148 4.46 -5.39 -1.18
CA ILE A 148 4.31 -6.67 -0.50
C ILE A 148 4.36 -7.80 -1.53
N ASP A 149 5.15 -8.83 -1.25
CA ASP A 149 5.27 -10.01 -2.09
C ASP A 149 5.61 -11.28 -1.29
N ASN A 150 5.60 -12.44 -1.95
CA ASN A 150 6.06 -13.72 -1.43
C ASN A 150 5.38 -14.11 -0.10
N PHE A 151 4.06 -13.93 -0.04
CA PHE A 151 3.30 -14.31 1.15
C PHE A 151 3.22 -15.83 1.26
N THR A 152 3.57 -16.35 2.44
CA THR A 152 3.62 -17.78 2.71
C THR A 152 3.17 -18.09 4.14
N VAL A 153 2.56 -19.26 4.32
CA VAL A 153 2.28 -19.85 5.62
C VAL A 153 2.89 -21.24 5.68
N ILE A 154 3.79 -21.43 6.65
CA ILE A 154 4.46 -22.69 6.94
C ILE A 154 3.84 -23.33 8.18
N ARG A 155 3.55 -24.62 8.09
CA ARG A 155 3.05 -25.47 9.17
C ARG A 155 3.88 -26.73 9.24
N ASN A 156 4.55 -26.97 10.37
CA ASN A 156 5.42 -28.13 10.58
C ASN A 156 6.42 -28.32 9.41
N ASP A 157 7.13 -27.26 9.05
CA ASP A 157 8.11 -27.19 7.96
C ASP A 157 7.55 -27.41 6.53
N ALA A 158 6.23 -27.42 6.35
CA ALA A 158 5.58 -27.51 5.05
C ALA A 158 4.80 -26.22 4.73
N GLU A 159 4.96 -25.71 3.51
CA GLU A 159 4.08 -24.66 3.00
C GLU A 159 2.66 -25.21 2.86
N VAL A 160 1.72 -24.54 3.52
CA VAL A 160 0.29 -24.88 3.49
C VAL A 160 -0.54 -23.83 2.78
N HIS A 161 0.02 -22.65 2.56
CA HIS A 161 -0.58 -21.57 1.79
C HIS A 161 0.50 -20.64 1.27
N SER A 162 0.29 -20.14 0.07
CA SER A 162 1.12 -19.12 -0.55
C SER A 162 0.28 -18.22 -1.43
N ASN A 163 0.73 -16.97 -1.55
CA ASN A 163 0.17 -15.98 -2.43
C ASN A 163 1.30 -15.07 -2.95
N SER A 164 1.65 -15.26 -4.22
CA SER A 164 2.61 -14.42 -4.95
C SER A 164 1.92 -13.39 -5.85
N PHE A 165 0.61 -13.15 -5.63
CA PHE A 165 -0.17 -12.12 -6.31
C PHE A 165 -0.22 -12.22 -7.85
N GLU A 166 0.12 -13.38 -8.41
CA GLU A 166 0.05 -13.66 -9.85
C GLU A 166 -1.39 -13.85 -10.37
N THR A 167 -2.28 -14.33 -9.49
CA THR A 167 -3.67 -14.65 -9.80
C THR A 167 -4.58 -14.42 -8.60
N GLY A 168 -5.86 -14.11 -8.85
CA GLY A 168 -6.84 -13.80 -7.81
C GLY A 168 -7.41 -12.39 -7.92
N GLU A 169 -8.11 -11.97 -6.87
CA GLU A 169 -8.60 -10.61 -6.70
C GLU A 169 -7.95 -10.04 -5.43
N LEU A 170 -7.57 -8.76 -5.46
CA LEU A 170 -7.11 -8.06 -4.27
C LEU A 170 -8.30 -7.68 -3.40
N MET A 171 -8.26 -7.99 -2.12
CA MET A 171 -9.20 -7.41 -1.16
C MET A 171 -8.55 -6.20 -0.53
N GLY A 172 -8.76 -5.03 -1.12
CA GLY A 172 -8.14 -3.78 -0.67
C GLY A 172 -9.16 -2.68 -0.34
N ILE A 173 -8.71 -1.73 0.47
CA ILE A 173 -9.35 -0.44 0.71
C ILE A 173 -8.30 0.65 0.49
N GLY A 174 -8.74 1.80 -0.03
CA GLY A 174 -7.82 2.88 -0.39
C GLY A 174 -7.10 2.65 -1.73
N ASP A 175 -5.93 3.27 -1.88
CA ASP A 175 -5.05 3.08 -3.02
C ASP A 175 -4.18 1.83 -2.84
N ALA A 176 -4.72 0.71 -3.32
CA ALA A 176 -4.01 -0.56 -3.40
C ALA A 176 -4.11 -1.13 -4.83
N SER A 177 -2.99 -1.59 -5.38
CA SER A 177 -2.91 -2.09 -6.75
C SER A 177 -1.90 -3.21 -6.91
N ILE A 178 -1.99 -3.96 -8.00
CA ILE A 178 -0.96 -4.90 -8.43
C ILE A 178 -0.02 -4.19 -9.39
N VAL A 179 1.28 -4.28 -9.11
CA VAL A 179 2.34 -3.75 -9.96
C VAL A 179 3.31 -4.86 -10.34
N ASP A 180 4.12 -4.59 -11.37
CA ASP A 180 5.17 -5.50 -11.83
C ASP A 180 6.54 -4.82 -11.76
N VAL A 181 7.54 -5.44 -12.38
CA VAL A 181 8.92 -4.92 -12.44
C VAL A 181 9.02 -3.49 -13.00
N PHE A 182 8.06 -3.01 -13.80
CA PHE A 182 8.10 -1.66 -14.36
C PHE A 182 7.78 -0.58 -13.33
N PHE A 183 7.35 -0.94 -12.13
CA PHE A 183 7.24 0.00 -11.01
C PHE A 183 8.60 0.51 -10.51
N GLY A 184 9.69 -0.19 -10.82
CA GLY A 184 11.05 0.21 -10.47
C GLY A 184 11.75 -0.82 -9.57
N THR A 185 10.99 -1.50 -8.72
CA THR A 185 11.50 -2.51 -7.78
C THR A 185 10.99 -3.89 -8.21
N PRO A 186 11.85 -4.87 -8.56
CA PRO A 186 11.41 -6.19 -9.01
C PRO A 186 10.71 -6.99 -7.89
N PRO A 187 9.60 -7.69 -8.17
CA PRO A 187 9.00 -8.65 -7.24
C PRO A 187 10.01 -9.70 -6.71
N THR A 188 9.83 -10.17 -5.48
CA THR A 188 10.65 -11.21 -4.85
C THR A 188 10.20 -12.62 -5.21
N ASP A 189 8.95 -12.80 -5.63
CA ASP A 189 8.42 -14.01 -6.26
C ASP A 189 7.62 -13.65 -7.52
N GLY A 190 7.55 -14.57 -8.48
CA GLY A 190 6.75 -14.37 -9.69
C GLY A 190 7.14 -13.14 -10.54
N GLY A 191 6.12 -12.45 -11.04
CA GLY A 191 6.20 -11.25 -11.88
C GLY A 191 5.32 -10.09 -11.42
N PHE A 192 4.50 -10.28 -10.38
CA PHE A 192 3.62 -9.28 -9.79
C PHE A 192 3.82 -9.17 -8.28
N GLN A 193 3.47 -8.02 -7.73
CA GLN A 193 3.47 -7.74 -6.29
C GLN A 193 2.39 -6.72 -5.97
N VAL A 194 2.03 -6.57 -4.69
CA VAL A 194 1.07 -5.56 -4.26
C VAL A 194 1.78 -4.25 -3.96
N LEU A 195 1.21 -3.15 -4.41
CA LEU A 195 1.53 -1.80 -3.96
C LEU A 195 0.35 -1.26 -3.14
N VAL A 196 0.63 -0.77 -1.94
CA VAL A 196 -0.32 -0.02 -1.10
C VAL A 196 0.27 1.35 -0.84
N THR A 197 -0.49 2.43 -1.04
CA THR A 197 0.05 3.80 -0.91
C THR A 197 -0.84 4.69 -0.05
N THR A 198 -0.27 5.77 0.46
CA THR A 198 -1.01 6.89 1.04
C THR A 198 -1.33 7.98 0.02
N ALA A 199 -1.31 7.68 -1.29
CA ALA A 199 -1.49 8.68 -2.32
C ALA A 199 -2.85 9.42 -2.15
N PRO A 200 -2.83 10.76 -2.12
CA PRO A 200 -4.02 11.53 -1.82
C PRO A 200 -5.09 11.39 -2.90
N SER A 201 -6.35 11.62 -2.50
CA SER A 201 -7.42 12.02 -3.42
C SER A 201 -6.92 13.08 -4.40
N PRO A 202 -6.91 12.84 -5.74
CA PRO A 202 -6.56 13.88 -6.68
C PRO A 202 -7.56 15.00 -6.47
N VAL A 203 -7.06 16.16 -6.01
CA VAL A 203 -7.87 17.37 -5.91
C VAL A 203 -8.49 17.57 -7.29
N PRO A 204 -9.82 17.50 -7.45
CA PRO A 204 -10.42 17.57 -8.77
C PRO A 204 -10.03 18.92 -9.36
N LEU A 205 -9.21 18.89 -10.42
CA LEU A 205 -8.84 20.11 -11.14
C LEU A 205 -10.15 20.83 -11.48
N PRO A 206 -10.32 22.12 -11.09
CA PRO A 206 -11.50 22.86 -11.48
C PRO A 206 -11.71 22.73 -12.99
N PRO A 207 -12.95 22.62 -13.51
CA PRO A 207 -13.22 22.51 -14.94
C PRO A 207 -12.51 23.57 -15.81
N ALA A 208 -12.12 24.70 -15.20
CA ALA A 208 -11.31 25.75 -15.81
C ALA A 208 -9.91 25.30 -16.26
N VAL A 209 -9.27 24.33 -15.60
CA VAL A 209 -7.95 23.81 -15.97
C VAL A 209 -8.04 22.91 -17.21
N TRP A 210 -9.15 22.16 -17.35
CA TRP A 210 -9.46 21.40 -18.57
C TRP A 210 -9.76 22.30 -19.78
N LEU A 211 -10.33 23.49 -19.56
CA LEU A 211 -10.56 24.49 -20.61
C LEU A 211 -9.25 25.11 -21.15
N LEU A 212 -8.20 25.20 -20.34
CA LEU A 212 -6.90 25.73 -20.77
C LEU A 212 -6.17 24.78 -21.74
N PHE A 213 -6.26 23.47 -21.54
CA PHE A 213 -5.66 22.48 -22.46
C PHE A 213 -6.49 22.24 -23.72
N SER A 214 -7.83 22.30 -23.64
CA SER A 214 -8.70 22.13 -24.81
C SER A 214 -8.80 23.38 -25.70
N GLY A 215 -8.62 24.58 -25.13
CA GLY A 215 -8.66 25.84 -25.87
C GLY A 215 -7.48 26.06 -26.83
N MET A 216 -6.30 25.51 -26.52
CA MET A 216 -5.09 25.75 -27.32
C MET A 216 -5.05 24.93 -28.62
N GLY A 217 -5.75 23.80 -28.68
CA GLY A 217 -5.93 23.00 -29.91
C GLY A 217 -6.90 23.64 -30.91
N ALA A 218 -7.97 24.29 -30.43
CA ALA A 218 -8.96 24.96 -31.28
C ALA A 218 -8.40 26.23 -31.96
N LEU A 219 -7.47 26.93 -31.31
CA LEU A 219 -6.86 28.15 -31.84
C LEU A 219 -5.87 27.87 -33.00
N LEU A 220 -5.20 26.71 -32.99
CA LEU A 220 -4.29 26.29 -34.06
C LEU A 220 -5.01 25.74 -35.31
N ALA A 221 -6.20 25.14 -35.14
CA ALA A 221 -7.00 24.63 -36.25
C ALA A 221 -7.63 25.73 -37.12
N PHE A 222 -7.84 26.93 -36.58
CA PHE A 222 -8.48 28.04 -37.31
C PHE A 222 -7.53 28.87 -38.17
N SER A 223 -6.20 28.76 -37.99
CA SER A 223 -5.24 29.58 -38.76
C SER A 223 -4.83 28.99 -40.12
N ARG A 224 -5.27 27.77 -40.46
CA ARG A 224 -4.85 27.05 -41.68
C ARG A 224 -5.87 26.95 -42.82
N ARG A 225 -6.97 27.72 -42.79
CA ARG A 225 -7.93 27.79 -43.92
C ARG A 225 -8.14 29.23 -44.40
N LYS A 226 -7.18 29.72 -45.18
CA LYS A 226 -7.42 30.72 -46.24
C LYS A 226 -6.16 30.78 -47.10
N HIS A 227 -6.16 30.05 -48.22
CA HIS A 227 -5.53 30.38 -49.51
C HIS A 227 -5.83 29.25 -50.48
N GLY A 228 -6.87 29.48 -51.29
CA GLY A 228 -7.37 28.66 -52.39
C GLY A 228 -8.45 29.48 -53.08
#